data_AF-A0A955B2Q1-F1
#
_entry.id   AF-A0A955B2Q1-F1
#
_cell.length_a   1.000
_cell.length_b   1.000
_cell.length_c   1.000
_cell.angle_alpha   90.00
_cell.angle_beta   90.00
_cell.angle_gamma   90.00
#
_symmetry.space_group_name_H-M   'P 1'
#
loop_
_entity.id
_entity.type
_entity.pdbx_description
1 polymer ?
#
loop_
_entity_poly.entity_id
_entity_poly.type
_entity_poly.pdbx_seq_one_letter_code
_entity_poly.pdbx_strand_id
1 'polypeptide(L)'
;MTKTATESEYREQPSAGQPKGSYAFVSLGCPKNTVDSERMLGLLQLDGYKLVAEPDGADFVIVNTCGFIERARDESFASIDEMLRLKQDGRTRGVIVSGCLAERQKEQLLESRPQIDSLVGVFGREEITKVADRLLGNLAEQRTVFQPAPIRALPDTERLRITPRHFGYLKISEGCDRLCTFCAIPKMRGKHASKPIEAVRREAEQLAADGVRELIVVAQDTTYYGLDLYGETRLAELLRELDQVEGIEWIRLMYFYPMYIDDKLIRTIAESQRIVPYID
;
A
#
# COMPACT_ATOMS: atom_id res chain seq x y z
N MET A 1 0.76 -29.55 8.58
CA MET A 1 2.00 -29.78 7.78
C MET A 1 2.18 -28.58 6.88
N THR A 2 2.95 -27.63 7.40
CA THR A 2 3.22 -26.29 6.91
C THR A 2 4.09 -26.39 5.66
N LYS A 3 3.57 -26.02 4.49
CA LYS A 3 4.38 -25.89 3.28
C LYS A 3 4.91 -24.46 3.21
N THR A 4 6.19 -24.35 3.57
CA THR A 4 7.11 -23.26 3.27
C THR A 4 7.00 -22.90 1.79
N ALA A 5 6.80 -21.61 1.49
CA ALA A 5 6.84 -21.11 0.13
C ALA A 5 8.27 -21.29 -0.42
N THR A 6 8.37 -22.07 -1.48
CA THR A 6 9.61 -22.36 -2.20
C THR A 6 10.12 -21.14 -2.96
N GLU A 7 11.43 -20.96 -2.86
CA GLU A 7 12.34 -20.16 -3.69
C GLU A 7 11.80 -19.89 -5.11
N SER A 8 11.56 -18.60 -5.42
CA SER A 8 11.28 -18.13 -6.78
C SER A 8 11.75 -16.68 -6.91
N GLU A 9 13.04 -16.53 -7.20
CA GLU A 9 13.65 -15.50 -8.05
C GLU A 9 13.12 -14.05 -7.90
N TYR A 10 13.55 -13.41 -6.81
CA TYR A 10 13.80 -11.97 -6.84
C TYR A 10 14.99 -11.74 -7.79
N ARG A 11 14.75 -11.09 -8.94
CA ARG A 11 15.82 -10.66 -9.84
C ARG A 11 16.74 -9.70 -9.09
N GLU A 12 17.94 -10.15 -8.76
CA GLU A 12 19.05 -9.27 -8.43
C GLU A 12 19.38 -8.42 -9.68
N GLN A 13 19.04 -7.13 -9.64
CA GLN A 13 19.71 -6.14 -10.47
C GLN A 13 20.92 -5.60 -9.70
N PRO A 14 22.08 -5.39 -10.36
CA PRO A 14 23.30 -5.04 -9.66
C PRO A 14 23.27 -3.56 -9.24
N SER A 15 23.22 -3.31 -7.92
CA SER A 15 23.65 -2.02 -7.37
C SER A 15 25.17 -1.99 -7.38
N ALA A 16 25.76 -1.07 -8.13
CA ALA A 16 27.20 -0.86 -8.24
C ALA A 16 27.81 -0.10 -7.03
N GLY A 17 27.29 -0.33 -5.82
CA GLY A 17 27.77 0.26 -4.57
C GLY A 17 27.36 -0.59 -3.36
N GLN A 18 28.08 -0.42 -2.24
CA GLN A 18 27.66 -1.05 -0.98
C GLN A 18 26.26 -0.54 -0.58
N PRO A 19 25.33 -1.42 -0.17
CA PRO A 19 23.99 -1.01 0.24
C PRO A 19 24.06 -0.07 1.45
N LYS A 20 23.17 0.92 1.51
CA LYS A 20 23.05 1.84 2.66
C LYS A 20 22.76 1.10 3.97
N GLY A 21 22.02 0.00 3.86
CA GLY A 21 21.60 -0.87 4.94
C GLY A 21 20.64 -1.93 4.42
N SER A 22 20.28 -2.86 5.29
CA SER A 22 19.34 -3.94 5.04
C SER A 22 18.03 -3.71 5.77
N TYR A 23 16.92 -4.16 5.20
CA TYR A 23 15.63 -4.06 5.87
C TYR A 23 14.75 -5.26 5.58
N ALA A 24 13.91 -5.61 6.55
CA ALA A 24 12.82 -6.55 6.36
C ALA A 24 11.47 -5.81 6.35
N PHE A 25 10.47 -6.43 5.73
CA PHE A 25 9.17 -5.82 5.57
C PHE A 25 8.05 -6.80 5.93
N VAL A 26 7.19 -6.41 6.86
CA VAL A 26 5.98 -7.15 7.21
C VAL A 26 4.77 -6.38 6.66
N SER A 27 4.09 -6.94 5.67
CA SER A 27 2.89 -6.37 5.07
C SER A 27 1.64 -7.06 5.61
N LEU A 28 0.76 -6.30 6.25
CA LEU A 28 -0.51 -6.78 6.78
C LEU A 28 -1.69 -6.07 6.12
N GLY A 29 -2.89 -6.63 6.23
CA GLY A 29 -4.13 -5.93 5.91
C GLY A 29 -4.73 -6.30 4.56
N CYS A 30 -4.88 -5.32 3.68
CA CYS A 30 -5.76 -5.42 2.51
C CYS A 30 -5.02 -5.02 1.22
N PRO A 31 -5.60 -5.30 0.03
CA PRO A 31 -5.06 -4.91 -1.27
C PRO A 31 -4.52 -3.48 -1.37
N LYS A 32 -5.22 -2.50 -0.77
CA LYS A 32 -4.78 -1.10 -0.74
C LYS A 32 -3.47 -0.93 0.04
N ASN A 33 -3.34 -1.66 1.16
CA ASN A 33 -2.14 -1.68 1.97
C ASN A 33 -0.99 -2.41 1.26
N THR A 34 -1.28 -3.43 0.44
CA THR A 34 -0.30 -4.08 -0.42
C THR A 34 0.29 -3.08 -1.43
N VAL A 35 -0.55 -2.27 -2.08
CA VAL A 35 -0.06 -1.19 -2.97
C VAL A 35 0.84 -0.19 -2.21
N ASP A 36 0.44 0.21 -0.99
CA ASP A 36 1.26 1.08 -0.14
C ASP A 36 2.62 0.43 0.22
N SER A 37 2.62 -0.87 0.52
CA SER A 37 3.84 -1.65 0.77
C SER A 37 4.76 -1.71 -0.44
N GLU A 38 4.24 -2.07 -1.61
CA GLU A 38 5.01 -2.16 -2.85
C GLU A 38 5.67 -0.82 -3.22
N ARG A 39 4.99 0.31 -2.95
CA ARG A 39 5.56 1.64 -3.15
C ARG A 39 6.69 1.94 -2.17
N MET A 40 6.50 1.67 -0.86
CA MET A 40 7.58 1.85 0.13
C MET A 40 8.80 0.98 -0.17
N LEU A 41 8.58 -0.27 -0.58
CA LEU A 41 9.63 -1.20 -1.00
C LEU A 41 10.42 -0.66 -2.21
N GLY A 42 9.71 -0.16 -3.23
CA GLY A 42 10.32 0.44 -4.41
C GLY A 42 11.15 1.69 -4.09
N LEU A 43 10.62 2.58 -3.24
CA LEU A 43 11.33 3.77 -2.77
C LEU A 43 12.65 3.43 -2.05
N LEU A 44 12.62 2.46 -1.13
CA LEU A 44 13.80 2.00 -0.42
C LEU A 44 14.82 1.35 -1.34
N GLN A 45 14.37 0.54 -2.30
CA GLN A 45 15.26 -0.08 -3.28
C GLN A 45 15.96 0.96 -4.17
N LEU A 46 15.23 1.96 -4.67
CA LEU A 46 15.78 3.06 -5.45
C LEU A 46 16.76 3.92 -4.66
N ASP A 47 16.53 4.05 -3.35
CA ASP A 47 17.41 4.79 -2.44
C ASP A 47 18.64 3.99 -1.98
N GLY A 48 18.76 2.72 -2.38
CA GLY A 48 19.94 1.88 -2.15
C GLY A 48 19.90 0.99 -0.90
N TYR A 49 18.72 0.81 -0.30
CA TYR A 49 18.48 -0.18 0.74
C TYR A 49 18.25 -1.56 0.16
N LYS A 50 18.74 -2.60 0.85
CA LYS A 50 18.58 -4.00 0.45
C LYS A 50 17.45 -4.67 1.24
N LEU A 51 16.42 -5.16 0.55
CA LEU A 51 15.40 -6.01 1.15
C LEU A 51 15.99 -7.37 1.53
N VAL A 52 15.73 -7.83 2.75
CA VAL A 52 16.03 -9.19 3.22
C VAL A 52 14.75 -9.92 3.60
N ALA A 53 14.76 -11.25 3.49
CA ALA A 53 13.58 -12.08 3.71
C ALA A 53 13.18 -12.14 5.20
N GLU A 54 14.16 -12.26 6.08
CA GLU A 54 13.94 -12.44 7.52
C GLU A 54 14.17 -11.12 8.28
N PRO A 55 13.28 -10.78 9.24
CA PRO A 55 13.51 -9.66 10.15
C PRO A 55 14.73 -9.80 11.05
N ASP A 56 15.11 -11.04 11.37
CA ASP A 56 16.30 -11.34 12.15
C ASP A 56 17.58 -11.00 11.37
N GLY A 57 18.42 -10.15 11.95
CA GLY A 57 19.66 -9.67 11.35
C GLY A 57 19.48 -8.48 10.40
N ALA A 58 18.25 -8.04 10.12
CA ALA A 58 18.01 -6.84 9.34
C ALA A 58 18.39 -5.57 10.13
N ASP A 59 18.94 -4.55 9.48
CA ASP A 59 19.25 -3.29 10.18
C ASP A 59 17.97 -2.65 10.75
N PHE A 60 16.86 -2.70 10.03
CA PHE A 60 15.55 -2.31 10.57
C PHE A 60 14.41 -3.11 9.94
N VAL A 61 13.25 -3.06 10.59
CA VAL A 61 12.02 -3.69 10.10
C VAL A 61 10.94 -2.65 9.91
N ILE A 62 10.23 -2.72 8.79
CA ILE A 62 8.99 -1.96 8.56
C ILE A 62 7.79 -2.88 8.76
N VAL A 63 6.87 -2.51 9.64
CA VAL A 63 5.59 -3.20 9.82
C VAL A 63 4.48 -2.32 9.25
N ASN A 64 3.95 -2.66 8.08
CA ASN A 64 2.82 -1.96 7.48
C ASN A 64 1.49 -2.57 7.96
N THR A 65 0.80 -1.83 8.83
CA THR A 65 -0.27 -2.33 9.69
C THR A 65 -1.68 -2.05 9.15
N CYS A 66 -2.63 -2.88 9.58
CA CYS A 66 -4.05 -2.68 9.35
C CYS A 66 -4.75 -2.15 10.61
N GLY A 67 -5.59 -1.13 10.46
CA GLY A 67 -6.29 -0.46 11.55
C GLY A 67 -7.80 -0.66 11.56
N PHE A 68 -8.35 -1.42 10.60
CA PHE A 68 -9.79 -1.40 10.31
C PHE A 68 -10.60 -2.35 11.19
N ILE A 69 -10.52 -3.66 10.93
CA ILE A 69 -11.23 -4.69 11.69
C ILE A 69 -10.44 -5.10 12.93
N GLU A 70 -11.15 -5.52 13.99
CA GLU A 70 -10.55 -5.88 15.28
C GLU A 70 -9.46 -6.95 15.15
N ARG A 71 -9.78 -8.08 14.53
CA ARG A 71 -8.79 -9.15 14.29
C ARG A 71 -7.52 -8.69 13.58
N ALA A 72 -7.64 -7.79 12.61
CA ALA A 72 -6.48 -7.27 11.88
C ALA A 72 -5.67 -6.26 12.71
N ARG A 73 -6.29 -5.59 13.68
CA ARG A 73 -5.60 -4.76 14.66
C ARG A 73 -4.82 -5.64 15.64
N ASP A 74 -5.42 -6.71 16.12
CA ASP A 74 -4.76 -7.66 17.03
C ASP A 74 -3.54 -8.30 16.36
N GLU A 75 -3.69 -8.73 15.10
CA GLU A 75 -2.58 -9.21 14.27
C GLU A 75 -1.49 -8.15 14.09
N SER A 76 -1.88 -6.89 13.82
CA SER A 76 -0.93 -5.78 13.70
C SER A 76 -0.18 -5.52 15.01
N PHE A 77 -0.86 -5.55 16.16
CA PHE A 77 -0.21 -5.41 17.46
C PHE A 77 0.75 -6.55 17.76
N ALA A 78 0.33 -7.79 17.53
CA ALA A 78 1.17 -8.96 17.73
C ALA A 78 2.45 -8.90 16.88
N SER A 79 2.33 -8.51 15.61
CA SER A 79 3.48 -8.35 14.71
C SER A 79 4.41 -7.22 15.15
N ILE A 80 3.89 -6.07 15.59
CA ILE A 80 4.72 -5.00 16.17
C ILE A 80 5.48 -5.53 17.39
N ASP A 81 4.79 -6.21 18.32
CA ASP A 81 5.37 -6.69 19.57
C ASP A 81 6.47 -7.75 19.32
N GLU A 82 6.30 -8.60 18.30
CA GLU A 82 7.32 -9.53 17.83
C GLU A 82 8.58 -8.81 17.33
N MET A 83 8.42 -7.77 16.49
CA MET A 83 9.56 -7.01 15.96
C MET A 83 10.27 -6.19 17.05
N LEU A 84 9.51 -5.64 18.00
CA LEU A 84 10.08 -4.95 19.16
C LEU A 84 10.90 -5.91 20.03
N ARG A 85 10.47 -7.16 20.19
CA ARG A 85 11.26 -8.18 20.88
C ARG A 85 12.57 -8.48 20.16
N LEU A 86 12.56 -8.63 18.84
CA LEU A 86 13.81 -8.79 18.06
C LEU A 86 14.77 -7.61 18.27
N LYS A 87 14.23 -6.39 18.34
CA LYS A 87 15.03 -5.20 18.64
C LYS A 87 15.61 -5.23 20.05
N GLN A 88 14.82 -5.60 21.06
CA GLN A 88 15.29 -5.75 22.45
C GLN A 88 16.42 -6.79 22.56
N ASP A 89 16.32 -7.87 21.80
CA ASP A 89 17.31 -8.94 21.75
C ASP A 89 18.57 -8.56 20.92
N GLY A 90 18.62 -7.34 20.36
CA GLY A 90 19.75 -6.84 19.55
C GLY A 90 19.84 -7.48 18.16
N ARG A 91 18.79 -8.16 17.70
CA ARG A 91 18.72 -8.86 16.41
C ARG A 91 18.28 -7.96 15.26
N THR A 92 17.72 -6.79 15.56
CA THR A 92 17.52 -5.69 14.62
C THR A 92 17.78 -4.36 15.33
N ARG A 93 18.15 -3.32 14.58
CA ARG A 93 18.50 -2.02 15.18
C ARG A 93 17.29 -1.12 15.35
N GLY A 94 16.22 -1.33 14.57
CA GLY A 94 15.03 -0.50 14.69
C GLY A 94 13.75 -1.04 14.06
N VAL A 95 12.63 -0.46 14.47
CA VAL A 95 11.28 -0.81 14.06
C VAL A 95 10.53 0.44 13.65
N ILE A 96 10.14 0.49 12.38
CA ILE A 96 9.27 1.52 11.81
C ILE A 96 7.88 0.92 11.67
N VAL A 97 6.87 1.57 12.24
CA VAL A 97 5.48 1.14 12.10
C VAL A 97 4.77 2.07 11.12
N SER A 98 4.16 1.51 10.08
CA SER A 98 3.45 2.25 9.06
C SER A 98 2.00 1.80 8.91
N GLY A 99 1.20 2.54 8.15
CA GLY A 99 -0.12 2.10 7.68
C GLY A 99 -1.30 2.61 8.49
N CYS A 100 -2.43 1.90 8.36
CA CYS A 100 -3.72 2.37 8.88
C CYS A 100 -3.79 2.41 10.41
N LEU A 101 -3.14 1.46 11.11
CA LEU A 101 -3.14 1.47 12.57
C LEU A 101 -2.29 2.64 13.10
N ALA A 102 -1.14 2.90 12.47
CA ALA A 102 -0.29 4.04 12.79
C ALA A 102 -1.05 5.37 12.60
N GLU A 103 -1.76 5.54 11.48
CA GLU A 103 -2.60 6.73 11.24
C GLU A 103 -3.76 6.85 12.25
N ARG A 104 -4.34 5.72 12.65
CA ARG A 104 -5.49 5.69 13.59
C ARG A 104 -5.09 6.05 15.01
N GLN A 105 -4.00 5.46 15.50
CA GLN A 105 -3.58 5.51 16.91
C GLN A 105 -2.61 6.66 17.18
N LYS A 106 -1.82 7.06 16.17
CA LYS A 106 -0.85 8.16 16.25
C LYS A 106 -0.01 8.09 17.53
N GLU A 107 0.00 9.15 18.34
CA GLU A 107 0.80 9.27 19.56
C GLU A 107 0.48 8.17 20.60
N GLN A 108 -0.77 7.70 20.69
CA GLN A 108 -1.16 6.64 21.64
C GLN A 108 -0.41 5.32 21.40
N LEU A 109 -0.02 5.06 20.14
CA LEU A 109 0.77 3.88 19.81
C LEU A 109 2.20 4.01 20.35
N LEU A 110 2.79 5.21 20.32
CA LEU A 110 4.11 5.47 20.91
C LEU A 110 4.06 5.47 22.45
N GLU A 111 2.97 5.96 23.04
CA GLU A 111 2.77 5.91 24.50
C GLU A 111 2.71 4.46 25.00
N SER A 112 1.95 3.60 24.31
CA SER A 112 1.82 2.19 24.69
C SER A 112 3.03 1.33 24.29
N ARG A 113 3.77 1.72 23.24
CA ARG A 113 4.94 1.00 22.72
C ARG A 113 6.10 1.97 22.47
N PRO A 114 6.74 2.48 23.54
CA PRO A 114 7.77 3.53 23.44
C PRO A 114 9.07 3.10 22.76
N GLN A 115 9.19 1.81 22.40
CA GLN A 115 10.35 1.24 21.73
C GLN A 115 10.28 1.35 20.19
N ILE A 116 9.13 1.73 19.64
CA ILE A 116 8.98 2.04 18.22
C ILE A 116 9.85 3.26 17.89
N ASP A 117 10.67 3.17 16.83
CA ASP A 117 11.58 4.26 16.45
C ASP A 117 10.87 5.35 15.67
N SER A 118 9.89 4.98 14.84
CA SER A 118 9.15 5.91 13.99
C SER A 118 7.76 5.39 13.62
N LEU A 119 6.82 6.34 13.52
CA LEU A 119 5.49 6.10 12.96
C LEU A 119 5.35 6.79 11.62
N VAL A 120 4.84 6.07 10.63
CA VAL A 120 4.57 6.58 9.29
C VAL A 120 3.10 6.37 8.94
N GLY A 121 2.33 7.44 8.89
CA GLY A 121 0.94 7.40 8.46
C GLY A 121 0.75 6.95 7.02
N VAL A 122 -0.50 6.73 6.61
CA VAL A 122 -0.83 6.30 5.23
C VAL A 122 -0.32 7.31 4.22
N PHE A 123 -0.48 8.60 4.50
CA PHE A 123 -0.05 9.69 3.62
C PHE A 123 1.44 10.01 3.73
N GLY A 124 2.14 9.46 4.73
CA GLY A 124 3.56 9.66 4.97
C GLY A 124 4.46 8.64 4.27
N ARG A 125 3.90 7.66 3.54
CA ARG A 125 4.66 6.56 2.93
C ARG A 125 5.79 7.01 1.98
N GLU A 126 5.67 8.18 1.35
CA GLU A 126 6.72 8.73 0.46
C GLU A 126 7.95 9.21 1.24
N GLU A 127 7.85 9.37 2.56
CA GLU A 127 8.94 9.82 3.44
C GLU A 127 9.71 8.64 4.05
N ILE A 128 9.39 7.40 3.68
CA ILE A 128 9.94 6.19 4.30
C ILE A 128 11.48 6.12 4.24
N THR A 129 12.09 6.61 3.15
CA THR A 129 13.54 6.64 2.98
C THR A 129 14.20 7.61 3.97
N LYS A 130 13.63 8.80 4.16
CA LYS A 130 14.12 9.77 5.16
C LYS A 130 13.99 9.23 6.58
N VAL A 131 12.94 8.47 6.87
CA VAL A 131 12.75 7.82 8.17
C VAL A 131 13.82 6.75 8.39
N ALA A 132 14.09 5.91 7.37
CA ALA A 132 15.16 4.92 7.42
C ALA A 132 16.54 5.55 7.61
N ASP A 133 16.85 6.63 6.87
CA ASP A 133 18.13 7.34 6.96
C ASP A 133 18.37 7.90 8.37
N ARG A 134 17.34 8.49 9.00
CA ARG A 134 17.45 8.99 10.38
C ARG A 134 17.69 7.87 11.38
N LEU A 135 17.01 6.74 11.20
CA LEU A 135 17.13 5.56 12.06
C LEU A 135 18.55 4.98 12.01
N LEU A 136 19.13 4.83 10.82
CA LEU A 136 20.49 4.28 10.68
C LEU A 136 21.61 5.29 10.97
N GLY A 137 21.36 6.58 10.74
CA GLY A 137 22.32 7.67 10.96
C GLY A 137 22.59 7.97 12.44
N ASN A 138 22.04 7.21 13.39
CA ASN A 138 22.17 7.41 14.84
C ASN A 138 21.85 8.84 15.30
N LEU A 139 20.92 9.52 14.61
CA LEU A 139 20.37 10.81 15.06
C LEU A 139 19.38 10.54 16.22
N ALA A 140 19.94 10.10 17.36
CA ALA A 140 19.25 9.52 18.51
C ALA A 140 18.29 10.49 19.23
N GLU A 141 18.34 11.79 18.93
CA GLU A 141 17.59 12.81 19.67
C GLU A 141 16.23 13.19 19.05
N GLN A 142 15.86 12.67 17.88
CA GLN A 142 14.57 12.98 17.26
C GLN A 142 13.79 11.72 16.95
N ARG A 143 13.13 11.17 17.97
CA ARG A 143 11.90 10.38 17.74
C ARG A 143 11.04 11.20 16.80
N THR A 144 10.78 10.69 15.60
CA THR A 144 9.98 11.46 14.65
C THR A 144 8.54 11.34 15.13
N VAL A 145 8.03 12.41 15.73
CA VAL A 145 6.60 12.57 16.03
C VAL A 145 5.86 12.39 14.72
N PHE A 146 4.76 11.63 14.77
CA PHE A 146 3.86 11.46 13.64
C PHE A 146 3.57 12.83 12.99
N GLN A 147 4.02 13.03 11.76
CA GLN A 147 3.72 14.26 11.01
C GLN A 147 2.55 13.96 10.07
N PRO A 148 1.36 14.56 10.30
CA PRO A 148 0.24 14.38 9.39
C PRO A 148 0.62 14.90 8.00
N ALA A 149 0.66 14.01 7.03
CA ALA A 149 0.80 14.38 5.63
C ALA A 149 -0.57 14.77 5.04
N PRO A 150 -0.63 15.70 4.08
CA PRO A 150 -1.88 16.13 3.49
C PRO A 150 -2.59 14.96 2.81
N ILE A 151 -3.91 14.89 2.98
CA ILE A 151 -4.76 13.92 2.30
C ILE A 151 -4.72 14.24 0.80
N ARG A 152 -4.19 13.30 0.02
CA ARG A 152 -4.16 13.38 -1.44
C ARG A 152 -4.03 11.99 -2.03
N ALA A 153 -4.40 11.87 -3.31
CA ALA A 153 -4.02 10.71 -4.09
C ALA A 153 -2.50 10.71 -4.30
N LEU A 154 -1.84 9.60 -3.97
CA LEU A 154 -0.40 9.43 -4.10
C LEU A 154 -0.07 8.60 -5.34
N PRO A 155 1.03 8.90 -6.06
CA PRO A 155 1.47 8.08 -7.18
C PRO A 155 1.88 6.68 -6.72
N ASP A 156 1.49 5.64 -7.45
CA ASP A 156 1.85 4.24 -7.22
C ASP A 156 2.76 3.68 -8.33
N THR A 157 3.62 4.55 -8.87
CA THR A 157 4.66 4.20 -9.85
C THR A 157 5.89 3.59 -9.16
N GLU A 158 6.77 2.93 -9.92
CA GLU A 158 8.07 2.40 -9.44
C GLU A 158 7.92 1.48 -8.22
N ARG A 159 6.94 0.58 -8.27
CA ARG A 159 6.66 -0.37 -7.20
C ARG A 159 7.59 -1.58 -7.29
N LEU A 160 8.09 -2.03 -6.15
CA LEU A 160 8.66 -3.38 -6.04
C LEU A 160 7.50 -4.33 -5.70
N ARG A 161 7.00 -5.07 -6.70
CA ARG A 161 5.85 -5.95 -6.52
C ARG A 161 6.16 -7.17 -5.67
N ILE A 162 5.26 -7.44 -4.74
CA ILE A 162 5.28 -8.64 -3.86
C ILE A 162 4.12 -9.58 -4.17
N THR A 163 3.26 -9.19 -5.10
CA THR A 163 2.18 -10.01 -5.65
C THR A 163 2.73 -11.04 -6.66
N PRO A 164 2.07 -12.20 -6.83
CA PRO A 164 2.35 -13.12 -7.93
C PRO A 164 2.40 -12.39 -9.28
N ARG A 165 3.33 -12.81 -10.15
CA ARG A 165 3.64 -12.07 -11.39
C ARG A 165 2.43 -11.79 -12.28
N HIS A 166 1.45 -12.70 -12.31
CA HIS A 166 0.31 -12.65 -13.22
C HIS A 166 -0.75 -11.60 -12.88
N PHE A 167 -0.81 -11.08 -11.64
CA PHE A 167 -1.77 -10.04 -11.28
C PHE A 167 -1.11 -8.87 -10.55
N GLY A 168 -1.81 -7.73 -10.51
CA GLY A 168 -1.39 -6.56 -9.76
C GLY A 168 -2.58 -5.74 -9.29
N TYR A 169 -2.49 -5.20 -8.07
CA TYR A 169 -3.47 -4.24 -7.57
C TYR A 169 -3.22 -2.85 -8.17
N LEU A 170 -4.30 -2.23 -8.65
CA LEU A 170 -4.31 -0.86 -9.17
C LEU A 170 -5.21 0.00 -8.27
N LYS A 171 -4.58 0.81 -7.42
CA LYS A 171 -5.30 1.72 -6.51
C LYS A 171 -5.67 3.00 -7.24
N ILE A 172 -6.97 3.27 -7.42
CA ILE A 172 -7.46 4.38 -8.25
C ILE A 172 -7.80 5.64 -7.45
N SER A 173 -8.05 5.48 -6.15
CA SER A 173 -8.33 6.57 -5.22
C SER A 173 -7.89 6.18 -3.81
N GLU A 174 -7.81 7.17 -2.93
CA GLU A 174 -7.59 7.00 -1.50
C GLU A 174 -8.76 7.61 -0.72
N GLY A 175 -8.99 7.12 0.50
CA GLY A 175 -10.02 7.67 1.39
C GLY A 175 -11.46 7.49 0.91
N CYS A 176 -12.38 8.00 1.71
CA CYS A 176 -13.81 7.82 1.47
C CYS A 176 -14.62 8.90 2.19
N ASP A 177 -15.58 9.52 1.49
CA ASP A 177 -16.48 10.55 2.05
C ASP A 177 -17.82 9.98 2.53
N ARG A 178 -17.98 8.66 2.49
CA ARG A 178 -19.19 8.00 2.99
C ARG A 178 -19.30 8.17 4.51
N LEU A 179 -20.52 8.44 4.96
CA LEU A 179 -20.86 8.59 6.37
C LEU A 179 -21.42 7.29 6.98
N CYS A 180 -20.87 6.14 6.57
CA CYS A 180 -21.26 4.85 7.11
C CYS A 180 -20.97 4.81 8.62
N THR A 181 -22.00 4.60 9.44
CA THR A 181 -21.91 4.65 10.92
C THR A 181 -20.91 3.66 11.52
N PHE A 182 -20.66 2.54 10.83
CA PHE A 182 -19.73 1.48 11.23
C PHE A 182 -18.30 1.70 10.73
N CYS A 183 -18.05 2.66 9.83
CA CYS A 183 -16.79 2.75 9.10
C CYS A 183 -15.80 3.71 9.77
N ALA A 184 -14.57 3.25 10.01
CA ALA A 184 -13.48 4.06 10.55
C ALA A 184 -12.54 4.64 9.48
N ILE A 185 -12.77 4.35 8.19
CA ILE A 185 -11.87 4.74 7.08
C ILE A 185 -11.57 6.25 7.06
N PRO A 186 -12.53 7.17 7.23
CA PRO A 186 -12.22 8.61 7.20
C PRO A 186 -11.17 9.04 8.23
N LYS A 187 -11.06 8.31 9.36
CA LYS A 187 -10.07 8.58 10.41
C LYS A 187 -8.67 8.03 10.09
N MET A 188 -8.55 7.14 9.11
CA MET A 188 -7.31 6.39 8.81
C MET A 188 -6.77 6.60 7.41
N ARG A 189 -7.64 6.93 6.45
CA ARG A 189 -7.30 7.12 5.05
C ARG A 189 -7.90 8.41 4.49
N GLY A 190 -8.38 9.29 5.37
CA GLY A 190 -8.85 10.62 5.01
C GLY A 190 -10.11 10.66 4.15
N LYS A 191 -10.38 11.86 3.65
CA LYS A 191 -11.41 12.15 2.65
C LYS A 191 -11.09 11.51 1.31
N HIS A 192 -12.10 11.35 0.48
CA HIS A 192 -11.92 10.81 -0.85
C HIS A 192 -10.98 11.69 -1.69
N ALA A 193 -10.01 11.04 -2.33
CA ALA A 193 -9.07 11.67 -3.25
C ALA A 193 -8.80 10.71 -4.41
N SER A 194 -9.33 11.02 -5.59
CA SER A 194 -9.10 10.25 -6.82
C SER A 194 -7.76 10.59 -7.45
N LYS A 195 -7.20 9.62 -8.18
CA LYS A 195 -6.13 9.89 -9.14
C LYS A 195 -6.74 10.32 -10.48
N PRO A 196 -6.13 11.27 -11.22
CA PRO A 196 -6.54 11.54 -12.59
C PRO A 196 -6.45 10.28 -13.47
N ILE A 197 -7.37 10.14 -14.44
CA ILE A 197 -7.45 8.97 -15.34
C ILE A 197 -6.10 8.70 -16.02
N GLU A 198 -5.40 9.74 -16.47
CA GLU A 198 -4.12 9.63 -17.16
C GLU A 198 -3.03 9.07 -16.24
N ALA A 199 -3.08 9.40 -14.94
CA ALA A 199 -2.16 8.84 -13.96
C ALA A 199 -2.47 7.37 -13.68
N VAL A 200 -3.74 7.00 -13.56
CA VAL A 200 -4.17 5.60 -13.37
C VAL A 200 -3.79 4.75 -14.60
N ARG A 201 -4.03 5.26 -15.80
CA ARG A 201 -3.67 4.59 -17.07
C ARG A 201 -2.16 4.36 -17.15
N ARG A 202 -1.34 5.35 -16.81
CA ARG A 202 0.13 5.20 -16.77
C ARG A 202 0.57 4.13 -15.76
N GLU A 203 -0.03 4.07 -14.59
CA GLU A 203 0.27 3.03 -13.60
C GLU A 203 -0.14 1.63 -14.09
N ALA A 204 -1.27 1.52 -14.81
CA ALA A 204 -1.70 0.28 -15.44
C ALA A 204 -0.74 -0.18 -16.54
N GLU A 205 -0.24 0.73 -17.38
CA GLU A 205 0.76 0.45 -18.40
C GLU A 205 2.09 -0.03 -17.77
N GLN A 206 2.51 0.56 -16.66
CA GLN A 206 3.70 0.10 -15.92
C GLN A 206 3.52 -1.32 -15.36
N LEU A 207 2.34 -1.63 -14.82
CA LEU A 207 2.03 -2.99 -14.36
C LEU A 207 2.05 -3.99 -15.52
N ALA A 208 1.45 -3.64 -16.66
CA ALA A 208 1.46 -4.48 -17.85
C ALA A 208 2.89 -4.74 -18.35
N ALA A 209 3.73 -3.70 -18.38
CA ALA A 209 5.15 -3.81 -18.74
C ALA A 209 5.95 -4.71 -17.78
N ASP A 210 5.53 -4.78 -16.51
CA ASP A 210 6.10 -5.70 -15.49
C ASP A 210 5.47 -7.12 -15.53
N GLY A 211 4.68 -7.42 -16.56
CA GLY A 211 4.15 -8.76 -16.83
C GLY A 211 2.84 -9.10 -16.13
N VAL A 212 2.16 -8.11 -15.55
CA VAL A 212 0.80 -8.28 -15.03
C VAL A 212 -0.17 -8.54 -16.19
N ARG A 213 -1.02 -9.55 -16.03
CA ARG A 213 -2.10 -9.88 -16.97
C ARG A 213 -3.47 -9.57 -16.40
N GLU A 214 -3.64 -9.68 -15.07
CA GLU A 214 -4.88 -9.31 -14.37
C GLU A 214 -4.68 -8.04 -13.53
N LEU A 215 -5.38 -6.97 -13.90
CA LEU A 215 -5.49 -5.76 -13.09
C LEU A 215 -6.65 -5.89 -12.12
N ILE A 216 -6.36 -5.79 -10.83
CA ILE A 216 -7.38 -5.75 -9.79
C ILE A 216 -7.53 -4.31 -9.33
N VAL A 217 -8.60 -3.65 -9.78
CA VAL A 217 -8.94 -2.27 -9.47
C VAL A 217 -9.47 -2.18 -8.04
N VAL A 218 -8.80 -1.38 -7.20
CA VAL A 218 -9.12 -1.25 -5.78
C VAL A 218 -9.24 0.20 -5.34
N ALA A 219 -10.18 0.42 -4.43
CA ALA A 219 -10.38 1.67 -3.70
C ALA A 219 -11.07 1.36 -2.35
N GLN A 220 -11.42 2.38 -1.58
CA GLN A 220 -12.34 2.25 -0.45
C GLN A 220 -13.79 2.10 -0.95
N ASP A 221 -14.12 2.86 -2.00
CA ASP A 221 -15.36 2.76 -2.78
C ASP A 221 -14.99 3.04 -4.25
N THR A 222 -14.97 1.99 -5.07
CA THR A 222 -14.55 2.07 -6.47
C THR A 222 -15.55 2.85 -7.32
N THR A 223 -16.85 2.77 -6.98
CA THR A 223 -17.92 3.46 -7.73
C THR A 223 -17.91 4.98 -7.54
N TYR A 224 -17.26 5.45 -6.47
CA TYR A 224 -17.12 6.87 -6.15
C TYR A 224 -16.06 7.60 -6.99
N TYR A 225 -15.26 6.85 -7.75
CA TYR A 225 -14.10 7.37 -8.47
C TYR A 225 -14.45 8.57 -9.38
N GLY A 226 -13.65 9.62 -9.25
CA GLY A 226 -13.69 10.81 -10.08
C GLY A 226 -14.64 11.91 -9.61
N LEU A 227 -15.51 11.65 -8.63
CA LEU A 227 -16.49 12.65 -8.17
C LEU A 227 -15.81 13.92 -7.62
N ASP A 228 -14.70 13.75 -6.89
CA ASP A 228 -13.91 14.83 -6.30
C ASP A 228 -13.10 15.64 -7.34
N LEU A 229 -12.70 15.01 -8.44
CA LEU A 229 -11.88 15.65 -9.49
C LEU A 229 -12.70 16.26 -10.62
N TYR A 230 -13.76 15.56 -11.04
CA TYR A 230 -14.49 15.84 -12.27
C TYR A 230 -15.92 16.35 -11.99
N GLY A 231 -16.36 16.38 -10.73
CA GLY A 231 -17.72 16.77 -10.33
C GLY A 231 -18.79 15.71 -10.60
N GLU A 232 -18.42 14.59 -11.20
CA GLU A 232 -19.28 13.43 -11.47
C GLU A 232 -18.44 12.14 -11.43
N THR A 233 -19.09 11.00 -11.25
CA THR A 233 -18.41 9.70 -11.27
C THR A 233 -17.90 9.37 -12.67
N ARG A 234 -16.62 9.01 -12.78
CA ARG A 234 -15.93 8.70 -14.05
C ARG A 234 -15.37 7.29 -14.11
N LEU A 235 -15.89 6.37 -13.29
CA LEU A 235 -15.45 4.98 -13.29
C LEU A 235 -15.65 4.33 -14.67
N ALA A 236 -16.80 4.56 -15.32
CA ALA A 236 -17.06 4.01 -16.66
C ALA A 236 -16.02 4.47 -17.69
N GLU A 237 -15.61 5.74 -17.67
CA GLU A 237 -14.55 6.28 -18.52
C GLU A 237 -13.20 5.67 -18.19
N LEU A 238 -12.84 5.61 -16.90
CA LEU A 238 -11.60 4.98 -16.48
C LEU A 238 -11.53 3.52 -16.96
N LEU A 239 -12.60 2.75 -16.81
CA LEU A 239 -12.64 1.36 -17.23
C LEU A 239 -12.46 1.21 -18.74
N ARG A 240 -13.01 2.12 -19.55
CA ARG A 240 -12.75 2.13 -21.00
C ARG A 240 -11.29 2.39 -21.31
N GLU A 241 -10.65 3.32 -20.60
CA GLU A 241 -9.21 3.59 -20.78
C GLU A 241 -8.35 2.39 -20.37
N LEU A 242 -8.69 1.72 -19.27
CA LEU A 242 -7.99 0.52 -18.81
C LEU A 242 -8.20 -0.67 -19.78
N ASP A 243 -9.38 -0.78 -20.38
CA ASP A 243 -9.70 -1.80 -21.39
C ASP A 243 -8.82 -1.67 -22.65
N GLN A 244 -8.22 -0.49 -22.91
CA GLN A 244 -7.28 -0.26 -24.01
C GLN A 244 -5.81 -0.55 -23.67
N VAL A 245 -5.47 -0.88 -22.42
CA VAL A 245 -4.07 -1.12 -22.03
C VAL A 245 -3.60 -2.44 -22.62
N GLU A 246 -2.55 -2.39 -23.44
CA GLU A 246 -1.95 -3.59 -24.03
C GLU A 246 -1.27 -4.46 -22.97
N GLY A 247 -1.32 -5.78 -23.15
CA GLY A 247 -0.77 -6.76 -22.20
C GLY A 247 -1.69 -7.15 -21.04
N ILE A 248 -2.76 -6.38 -20.79
CA ILE A 248 -3.80 -6.74 -19.81
C ILE A 248 -4.87 -7.62 -20.45
N GLU A 249 -5.14 -8.75 -19.80
CA GLU A 249 -6.14 -9.74 -20.23
C GLU A 249 -7.42 -9.64 -19.37
N TRP A 250 -7.27 -9.37 -18.07
CA TRP A 250 -8.40 -9.28 -17.14
C TRP A 250 -8.38 -8.01 -16.30
N ILE A 251 -9.56 -7.44 -16.09
CA ILE A 251 -9.79 -6.30 -15.19
C ILE A 251 -10.87 -6.72 -14.18
N ARG A 252 -10.48 -6.83 -12.91
CA ARG A 252 -11.38 -7.18 -11.81
C ARG A 252 -11.67 -5.96 -10.95
N LEU A 253 -12.94 -5.77 -10.61
CA LEU A 253 -13.39 -4.68 -9.74
C LEU A 253 -13.63 -5.21 -8.34
N MET A 254 -13.13 -4.50 -7.32
CA MET A 254 -13.39 -4.82 -5.92
C MET A 254 -13.94 -3.59 -5.17
N TYR A 255 -14.54 -3.80 -4.00
CA TYR A 255 -15.07 -2.72 -3.15
C TYR A 255 -16.16 -1.90 -3.85
N PHE A 256 -17.19 -2.58 -4.37
CA PHE A 256 -18.17 -2.01 -5.29
C PHE A 256 -19.45 -1.56 -4.57
N TYR A 257 -19.40 -0.38 -3.95
CA TYR A 257 -20.56 0.13 -3.20
C TYR A 257 -21.74 0.48 -4.14
N PRO A 258 -22.99 0.09 -3.83
CA PRO A 258 -24.07 0.05 -4.83
C PRO A 258 -24.66 1.40 -5.26
N MET A 259 -24.18 2.53 -4.72
CA MET A 259 -24.88 3.81 -4.86
C MET A 259 -24.67 4.52 -6.20
N TYR A 260 -23.52 4.33 -6.87
CA TYR A 260 -23.20 4.96 -8.15
C TYR A 260 -23.09 3.95 -9.29
N ILE A 261 -23.93 2.92 -9.23
CA ILE A 261 -24.08 1.96 -10.32
C ILE A 261 -25.21 2.45 -11.23
N ASP A 262 -24.84 2.99 -12.39
CA ASP A 262 -25.77 3.44 -13.42
C ASP A 262 -25.72 2.55 -14.68
N ASP A 263 -26.67 2.75 -15.59
CA ASP A 263 -26.75 2.00 -16.84
C ASP A 263 -25.47 2.12 -17.69
N LYS A 264 -24.79 3.27 -17.61
CA LYS A 264 -23.55 3.54 -18.35
C LYS A 264 -22.43 2.64 -17.85
N LEU A 265 -22.25 2.53 -16.53
CA LEU A 265 -21.27 1.66 -15.91
C LEU A 265 -21.59 0.19 -16.16
N ILE A 266 -22.86 -0.21 -16.02
CA ILE A 266 -23.31 -1.59 -16.30
C ILE A 266 -22.99 -1.97 -17.74
N ARG A 267 -23.30 -1.11 -18.72
CA ARG A 267 -22.98 -1.36 -20.14
C ARG A 267 -21.48 -1.45 -20.37
N THR A 268 -20.68 -0.53 -19.81
CA THR A 268 -19.22 -0.60 -19.93
C THR A 268 -18.66 -1.93 -19.43
N ILE A 269 -19.16 -2.43 -18.29
CA ILE A 269 -18.73 -3.74 -17.75
C ILE A 269 -19.19 -4.88 -18.67
N ALA A 270 -20.45 -4.86 -19.12
CA ALA A 270 -21.03 -5.95 -19.92
C ALA A 270 -20.48 -6.03 -21.36
N GLU A 271 -20.07 -4.91 -21.95
CA GLU A 271 -19.58 -4.85 -23.34
C GLU A 271 -18.09 -5.17 -23.45
N SER A 272 -17.30 -4.99 -22.38
CA SER A 272 -15.87 -5.33 -22.38
C SER A 272 -15.66 -6.85 -22.37
N GLN A 273 -14.63 -7.30 -23.08
CA GLN A 273 -14.16 -8.69 -23.05
C GLN A 273 -13.09 -8.94 -21.98
N ARG A 274 -12.51 -7.86 -21.40
CA ARG A 274 -11.44 -7.95 -20.40
C ARG A 274 -11.96 -7.72 -18.99
N ILE A 275 -13.02 -6.93 -18.82
CA ILE A 275 -13.63 -6.72 -17.50
C ILE A 275 -14.38 -7.98 -17.10
N VAL A 276 -13.94 -8.63 -16.01
CA VAL A 276 -14.56 -9.87 -15.56
C VAL A 276 -15.94 -9.58 -14.95
N PRO A 277 -16.95 -10.45 -15.17
CA PRO A 277 -18.28 -10.31 -14.59
C PRO A 277 -18.28 -10.70 -13.10
N TYR A 278 -17.52 -9.94 -12.30
CA TYR A 278 -17.35 -10.10 -10.86
C TYR A 278 -17.54 -8.75 -10.17
N ILE A 279 -18.48 -8.70 -9.22
CA ILE A 279 -18.78 -7.54 -8.39
C ILE A 279 -18.73 -8.00 -6.93
N ASP A 280 -17.85 -7.37 -6.15
CA ASP A 280 -17.58 -7.59 -4.72
C ASP A 280 -18.42 -6.65 -3.83
#